data_AF-A0A0Q9MG20-F1
#
_entry.id   AF-A0A0Q9MG20-F1
#
_cell.length_a   1.000
_cell.length_b   1.000
_cell.length_c   1.000
_cell.angle_alpha   90.00
_cell.angle_beta   90.00
_cell.angle_gamma   90.00
#
_symmetry.space_group_name_H-M   'P 1'
#
loop_
_entity.id
_entity.type
_entity.pdbx_description
1 polymer ?
#
loop_
_entity_poly.entity_id
_entity_poly.type
_entity_poly.pdbx_seq_one_letter_code
_entity_poly.pdbx_strand_id
1 'polypeptide(L)' 'MLEMDNIKKKHQYTVSARVDNSNAKGLLLKMKEKLISENELSSENGLSFTAYACIQENILVVAADQI' A
#
# COMPACT_ATOMS: atom_id res chain seq x y z
N MET A 1 3.32 -2.40 -17.75
CA MET A 1 1.96 -2.34 -17.19
C MET A 1 1.55 -3.68 -16.57
N LEU A 2 2.44 -4.34 -15.80
CA LEU A 2 2.27 -5.75 -15.40
C LEU A 2 2.56 -6.00 -13.90
N GLU A 3 2.97 -4.98 -13.14
CA GLU A 3 3.32 -5.15 -11.73
C GLU A 3 2.12 -4.96 -10.80
N MET A 4 1.25 -3.98 -11.06
CA MET A 4 0.17 -3.61 -10.13
C MET A 4 -0.96 -4.65 -10.07
N ASP A 5 -1.35 -5.23 -11.20
CA ASP A 5 -2.33 -6.34 -11.25
C ASP A 5 -1.82 -7.59 -10.54
N ASN A 6 -0.51 -7.88 -10.63
CA ASN A 6 0.09 -9.01 -9.93
C ASN A 6 0.14 -8.78 -8.41
N ILE A 7 0.45 -7.56 -7.97
CA ILE A 7 0.41 -7.19 -6.55
C ILE A 7 -1.02 -7.34 -6.01
N LYS A 8 -2.03 -6.84 -6.74
CA LYS A 8 -3.44 -6.96 -6.36
C LYS A 8 -3.95 -8.39 -6.27
N LYS A 9 -3.44 -9.29 -7.11
CA LYS A 9 -3.80 -10.72 -7.06
C LYS A 9 -3.09 -11.48 -5.95
N LYS A 10 -1.90 -11.02 -5.56
CA LYS A 10 -1.06 -11.68 -4.56
C LYS A 10 -1.49 -11.37 -3.13
N HIS A 11 -1.97 -10.16 -2.88
CA HIS A 11 -2.28 -9.68 -1.53
C HIS A 11 -3.79 -9.49 -1.34
N GLN A 12 -4.25 -9.70 -0.11
CA GLN A 12 -5.66 -9.52 0.25
C GLN A 12 -6.10 -8.07 0.15
N TYR A 13 -5.25 -7.14 0.59
CA TYR A 13 -5.52 -5.71 0.58
C TYR A 13 -4.41 -4.96 -0.12
N THR A 14 -4.77 -3.94 -0.90
CA THR A 14 -3.80 -3.07 -1.56
C THR A 14 -4.31 -1.64 -1.66
N VAL A 15 -3.42 -0.69 -1.44
CA VAL A 15 -3.64 0.73 -1.75
C VAL A 15 -2.43 1.26 -2.50
N SER A 16 -2.64 2.26 -3.35
CA SER A 16 -1.54 2.92 -4.07
C SER A 16 -1.69 4.44 -4.01
N ALA A 17 -0.55 5.13 -4.06
CA ALA A 17 -0.48 6.57 -4.19
C ALA A 17 0.70 6.97 -5.06
N ARG A 18 0.51 8.05 -5.83
CA ARG A 18 1.61 8.69 -6.56
C ARG A 18 2.49 9.43 -5.56
N VAL A 19 3.79 9.26 -5.70
CA VAL A 19 4.82 9.89 -4.88
C VAL A 19 5.31 11.14 -5.56
N ASP A 20 5.35 12.24 -4.81
CA ASP A 20 5.98 13.48 -5.21
C ASP A 20 6.68 14.10 -3.99
N ASN A 21 7.50 15.13 -4.22
CA ASN A 21 8.27 15.77 -3.14
C ASN A 21 7.39 16.40 -2.06
N SER A 22 6.14 16.79 -2.37
CA SER A 22 5.22 17.39 -1.41
C SER A 22 4.60 16.36 -0.46
N ASN A 23 4.50 15.09 -0.89
CA ASN A 23 3.80 14.04 -0.17
C ASN A 23 4.71 12.91 0.36
N ALA A 24 5.97 12.85 -0.06
CA ALA A 24 6.89 11.75 0.28
C ALA A 24 7.10 11.57 1.79
N LYS A 25 7.15 12.66 2.56
CA LYS A 25 7.40 12.60 4.00
C LYS A 25 6.21 11.98 4.73
N GLY A 26 6.45 10.81 5.34
CA GLY A 26 5.42 10.06 6.07
C GLY A 26 4.39 9.37 5.18
N LEU A 27 4.62 9.29 3.86
CA LEU A 27 3.69 8.69 2.91
C LEU A 27 3.37 7.23 3.27
N LEU A 28 4.38 6.46 3.65
CA LEU A 28 4.22 5.05 4.00
C LEU A 28 3.25 4.85 5.18
N LEU A 29 3.35 5.67 6.23
CA LEU A 29 2.46 5.61 7.38
C LEU A 29 1.03 5.98 6.97
N LYS A 30 0.86 7.08 6.24
CA LYS A 30 -0.45 7.50 5.70
C LYS A 30 -1.08 6.42 4.82
N MET A 31 -0.27 5.71 4.04
CA MET A 31 -0.75 4.60 3.19
C MET A 31 -1.19 3.39 4.01
N LYS A 32 -0.50 3.05 5.10
CA LYS A 32 -0.95 2.02 6.03
C LYS A 32 -2.29 2.38 6.67
N GLU A 33 -2.40 3.61 7.21
CA GLU A 33 -3.65 4.12 7.80
C GLU A 33 -4.79 4.13 6.78
N LYS A 34 -4.50 4.55 5.54
CA LYS A 34 -5.43 4.51 4.42
C LYS A 34 -5.88 3.08 4.11
N LEU A 35 -4.97 2.11 4.04
CA LEU A 35 -5.31 0.71 3.79
C LEU A 35 -6.26 0.18 4.86
N ILE A 36 -5.96 0.43 6.14
CA ILE A 36 -6.78 -0.01 7.27
C ILE A 36 -8.17 0.62 7.20
N SER A 37 -8.24 1.94 6.96
CA SER A 37 -9.49 2.68 6.86
C SER A 37 -10.35 2.27 5.66
N GLU A 38 -9.77 2.16 4.47
CA GLU A 38 -10.50 1.80 3.24
C GLU A 38 -11.02 0.36 3.22
N ASN A 39 -10.41 -0.53 4.03
CA ASN A 39 -10.82 -1.93 4.12
C ASN A 39 -11.51 -2.27 5.46
N GLU A 40 -11.92 -1.25 6.22
CA GLU A 40 -12.64 -1.39 7.50
C GLU A 40 -11.94 -2.32 8.51
N LEU A 41 -10.61 -2.36 8.47
CA LEU A 41 -9.81 -3.21 9.33
C LEU A 41 -9.74 -2.62 10.73
N SER A 42 -9.92 -3.44 11.76
CA SER A 42 -10.02 -2.97 13.14
C SER A 42 -8.71 -2.40 13.70
N SER A 43 -7.56 -2.89 13.22
CA SER A 43 -6.23 -2.39 13.58
C SER A 43 -5.15 -2.94 12.65
N GLU A 44 -3.89 -2.54 12.86
CA GLU A 44 -2.73 -3.17 12.20
C GLU A 44 -2.36 -4.54 12.79
N ASN A 45 -2.95 -4.93 13.93
CA ASN A 45 -2.65 -6.21 14.57
C ASN A 45 -3.18 -7.36 13.73
N GLY A 46 -2.33 -8.37 13.51
CA GLY A 46 -2.66 -9.50 12.64
C GLY A 46 -2.55 -9.17 11.15
N LEU A 47 -1.90 -8.06 10.77
CA LEU A 47 -1.60 -7.76 9.36
C LEU A 47 -0.09 -7.80 9.10
N SER A 48 0.29 -8.49 8.03
CA SER A 48 1.63 -8.42 7.44
C SER A 48 1.61 -7.41 6.31
N PHE A 49 2.43 -6.36 6.39
CA PHE A 49 2.49 -5.31 5.37
C PHE A 49 3.67 -5.50 4.42
N THR A 50 3.43 -5.30 3.12
CA THR A 50 4.48 -5.25 2.09
C THR A 50 4.38 -3.95 1.30
N ALA A 51 5.50 -3.26 1.11
CA ALA A 51 5.56 -2.03 0.31
C ALA A 51 6.31 -2.27 -1.00
N TYR A 52 5.74 -1.79 -2.11
CA TYR A 52 6.32 -1.85 -3.45
C TYR A 52 6.55 -0.43 -3.98
N ALA A 53 7.77 -0.16 -4.43
CA ALA A 53 8.12 1.10 -5.07
C ALA A 53 8.19 0.91 -6.59
N CYS A 54 7.16 1.39 -7.30
CA CYS A 54 7.12 1.41 -8.75
C CYS A 54 7.80 2.70 -9.25
N ILE A 55 9.13 2.66 -9.38
CA ILE A 55 9.97 3.85 -9.64
C ILE A 55 9.61 4.54 -10.96
N GLN A 56 9.35 3.78 -12.03
CA GLN A 56 9.06 4.36 -13.35
C GLN A 56 7.77 5.19 -13.37
N GLU A 57 6.81 4.85 -12.52
CA GLU A 57 5.50 5.51 -12.46
C GLU A 57 5.41 6.51 -11.29
N ASN A 58 6.47 6.61 -10.48
CA ASN A 58 6.48 7.31 -9.20
C ASN A 58 5.27 6.89 -8.33
N ILE A 59 5.05 5.59 -8.16
CA ILE A 59 3.95 5.05 -7.35
C ILE A 59 4.51 4.24 -6.19
N LEU A 60 3.98 4.48 -5.00
CA LEU A 60 4.12 3.59 -3.85
C LEU A 60 2.85 2.76 -3.74
N VAL A 61 3.00 1.45 -3.66
CA VAL A 61 1.90 0.53 -3.34
C VAL A 61 2.16 -0.06 -1.96
N VAL A 62 1.16 -0.01 -1.10
CA VAL A 62 1.17 -0.73 0.19
C VAL A 62 0.14 -1.84 0.10
N ALA A 63 0.59 -3.04 0.40
CA ALA A 63 -0.23 -4.24 0.45
C ALA A 63 -0.23 -4.81 1.86
N ALA A 64 -1.29 -5.54 2.21
CA ALA A 64 -1.39 -6.23 3.48
C ALA A 64 -2.10 -7.58 3.35
N ASP A 65 -1.72 -8.52 4.21
CA ASP A 65 -2.34 -9.84 4.36
C ASP A 65 -2.62 -10.12 5.83
N GLN A 66 -3.76 -10.74 6.13
CA GLN A 66 -4.05 -11.23 7.49
C GLN A 66 -3.13 -12.42 7.85
N ILE A 67 -2.64 -12.43 9.09
CA ILE A 67 -1.82 -13.48 9.70
C ILE A 67 -2.66 -14.33 10.63
#